data_AF-A0A7W0SA06-F1
#
_entry.id   AF-A0A7W0SA06-F1
#
_cell.length_a   1.000
_cell.length_b   1.000
_cell.length_c   1.000
_cell.angle_alpha   90.00
_cell.angle_beta   90.00
_cell.angle_gamma   90.00
#
_symmetry.space_group_name_H-M   'P 1'
#
loop_
_entity.id
_entity.type
_entity.pdbx_description
1 polymer ?
#
loop_
_entity_poly.entity_id
_entity_poly.type
_entity_poly.pdbx_seq_one_letter_code
_entity_poly.pdbx_strand_id
1 'polypeptide(L)'
;MDARASRIELAARIALGAAVLGCALFCARLAFGLAPDVLDDFTERWLSALVPMLAGVSLLLRAAVAGAERRGWSLLGAALIAWGAGSVYYSAVLWTADPMPFPSPADGLYLAVYPLAYAGLASLARARSGARSQLSWLDAAIGGLAVAAVGAAAVFAP
;
A
#
# COMPACT_ATOMS: atom_id res chain seq x y z
N MET A 1 -7.88 -24.00 17.10
CA MET A 1 -7.94 -22.83 16.20
C MET A 1 -9.41 -22.46 16.03
N ASP A 2 -9.82 -21.25 16.43
CA ASP A 2 -11.21 -20.82 16.30
C ASP A 2 -11.67 -20.81 14.84
N ALA A 3 -12.84 -21.38 14.56
CA ALA A 3 -13.43 -21.43 13.21
C ALA A 3 -13.64 -20.03 12.59
N ARG A 4 -13.68 -18.99 13.42
CA ARG A 4 -13.71 -17.58 12.99
C ARG A 4 -12.36 -17.11 12.45
N ALA A 5 -11.26 -17.46 13.13
CA ALA A 5 -9.92 -17.04 12.74
C ALA A 5 -9.51 -17.66 11.39
N SER A 6 -9.84 -18.93 11.17
CA SER A 6 -9.56 -19.62 9.89
C SER A 6 -10.31 -18.99 8.70
N ARG A 7 -11.57 -18.56 8.89
CA ARG A 7 -12.33 -17.85 7.86
C ARG A 7 -11.73 -16.49 7.51
N ILE A 8 -11.26 -15.74 8.51
CA ILE A 8 -10.60 -14.44 8.32
C ILE A 8 -9.29 -14.60 7.54
N GLU A 9 -8.48 -15.60 7.90
CA GLU A 9 -7.23 -15.88 7.18
C GLU A 9 -7.47 -16.30 5.73
N LEU A 10 -8.48 -17.13 5.47
CA LEU A 10 -8.87 -17.50 4.11
C LEU A 10 -9.30 -16.27 3.32
N ALA A 11 -10.16 -15.41 3.87
CA ALA A 11 -10.60 -14.18 3.22
C ALA A 11 -9.42 -13.23 2.93
N ALA A 12 -8.47 -13.09 3.86
CA ALA A 12 -7.26 -12.30 3.65
C ALA A 12 -6.40 -12.84 2.51
N ARG A 13 -6.23 -14.17 2.42
CA ARG A 13 -5.48 -14.81 1.32
C ARG A 13 -6.18 -14.67 -0.03
N ILE A 14 -7.51 -14.78 -0.06
CA ILE A 14 -8.30 -14.55 -1.28
C ILE A 14 -8.14 -13.11 -1.74
N ALA A 15 -8.28 -12.14 -0.84
CA ALA A 15 -8.10 -10.73 -1.16
C ALA A 15 -6.68 -10.42 -1.67
N LEU A 16 -5.65 -10.99 -1.02
CA LEU A 16 -4.27 -10.87 -1.47
C LEU A 16 -4.04 -11.53 -2.83
N GLY A 17 -4.57 -12.74 -3.04
CA GLY A 17 -4.49 -13.44 -4.31
C GLY A 17 -5.14 -12.65 -5.45
N ALA A 18 -6.30 -12.03 -5.19
CA ALA A 18 -6.95 -11.15 -6.14
C ALA A 18 -6.12 -9.88 -6.44
N ALA A 19 -5.50 -9.27 -5.42
CA ALA A 19 -4.61 -8.12 -5.61
C ALA A 19 -3.36 -8.48 -6.44
N VAL A 20 -2.72 -9.62 -6.15
CA VAL A 20 -1.55 -10.11 -6.89
C VAL A 20 -1.93 -10.44 -8.33
N LEU A 21 -3.06 -11.12 -8.55
CA LEU A 21 -3.55 -11.42 -9.89
C LEU A 21 -3.84 -10.13 -10.68
N GLY A 22 -4.52 -9.16 -10.06
CA GLY A 22 -4.79 -7.87 -10.69
C GLY A 22 -3.51 -7.13 -11.08
N CYS A 23 -2.50 -7.14 -10.20
CA CYS A 23 -1.18 -6.55 -10.48
C CYS A 23 -0.45 -7.29 -11.61
N ALA A 24 -0.45 -8.62 -11.60
CA ALA A 24 0.18 -9.43 -12.64
C ALA A 24 -0.47 -9.22 -14.01
N LEU A 25 -1.81 -9.15 -14.06
CA LEU A 25 -2.56 -8.85 -15.28
C LEU A 25 -2.23 -7.44 -15.79
N PHE A 26 -2.14 -6.45 -14.91
CA PHE A 26 -1.74 -5.09 -15.28
C PHE A 26 -0.33 -5.04 -15.88
N CYS A 27 0.66 -5.68 -15.23
CA CYS A 27 2.03 -5.75 -15.74
C CYS A 27 2.12 -6.51 -17.08
N ALA A 28 1.42 -7.64 -17.21
CA ALA A 28 1.37 -8.40 -18.46
C ALA A 28 0.75 -7.56 -19.58
N ARG A 29 -0.33 -6.83 -19.31
CA ARG A 29 -0.93 -5.91 -20.28
C ARG A 29 0.08 -4.84 -20.72
N LEU A 30 0.73 -4.16 -19.77
CA LEU A 30 1.71 -3.11 -20.06
C LEU A 30 2.89 -3.64 -20.92
N ALA A 31 3.32 -4.88 -20.67
CA ALA A 31 4.44 -5.50 -21.36
C ALA A 31 4.08 -6.03 -22.76
N PHE A 32 2.85 -6.51 -22.96
CA PHE A 32 2.46 -7.23 -24.19
C PHE A 32 1.40 -6.52 -25.04
N GLY A 33 0.87 -5.37 -24.61
CA GLY A 33 -0.13 -4.60 -25.37
C GLY A 33 -1.47 -5.35 -25.56
N LEU A 34 -1.83 -6.21 -24.61
CA LEU A 34 -2.95 -7.15 -24.74
C LEU A 34 -4.25 -6.55 -24.18
N ALA A 35 -4.95 -5.69 -24.92
CA ALA A 35 -6.38 -5.44 -24.70
C ALA A 35 -7.06 -4.61 -25.82
N PRO A 36 -8.38 -4.81 -26.06
CA PRO A 36 -9.20 -3.88 -26.84
C PRO A 36 -9.30 -2.50 -26.16
N ASP A 37 -9.39 -1.42 -26.94
CA ASP A 37 -9.38 -0.01 -26.49
C ASP A 37 -10.29 0.32 -25.27
N VAL A 38 -11.43 -0.36 -25.13
CA VAL A 38 -12.37 -0.16 -24.00
C VAL A 38 -11.87 -0.76 -22.69
N LEU A 39 -11.21 -1.93 -22.75
CA LEU A 39 -10.55 -2.52 -21.59
C LEU A 39 -9.30 -1.73 -21.19
N ASP A 40 -8.72 -1.01 -22.15
CA ASP A 40 -7.54 -0.19 -21.97
C ASP A 40 -7.81 1.03 -21.08
N ASP A 41 -8.83 1.83 -21.41
CA ASP A 41 -9.25 3.00 -20.61
C ASP A 41 -9.71 2.58 -19.20
N PHE A 42 -10.53 1.52 -19.11
CA PHE A 42 -11.00 1.02 -17.82
C PHE A 42 -9.84 0.57 -16.92
N THR A 43 -8.87 -0.15 -17.48
CA THR A 43 -7.72 -0.65 -16.73
C THR A 43 -6.83 0.48 -16.27
N GLU A 44 -6.48 1.43 -17.15
CA GLU A 44 -5.65 2.58 -16.76
C GLU A 44 -6.33 3.42 -15.68
N ARG A 45 -7.64 3.59 -15.79
CA ARG A 45 -8.42 4.41 -14.88
C ARG A 45 -8.67 3.73 -13.53
N TRP A 46 -8.95 2.43 -13.45
CA TRP A 46 -9.46 1.82 -12.22
C TRP A 46 -8.53 0.80 -11.54
N LEU A 47 -7.57 0.19 -12.24
CA LEU A 47 -6.69 -0.81 -11.61
C LEU A 47 -5.75 -0.18 -10.57
N SER A 48 -5.36 1.09 -10.77
CA SER A 48 -4.60 1.90 -9.81
C SER A 48 -5.34 2.12 -8.48
N ALA A 49 -6.66 1.94 -8.45
CA ALA A 49 -7.49 2.01 -7.26
C ALA A 49 -7.76 0.63 -6.66
N LEU A 50 -8.19 -0.32 -7.49
CA LEU A 50 -8.68 -1.62 -7.03
C LEU A 50 -7.58 -2.48 -6.39
N VAL A 51 -6.36 -2.49 -6.96
CA VAL A 51 -5.26 -3.31 -6.43
C VAL A 51 -4.85 -2.86 -5.02
N PRO A 52 -4.59 -1.56 -4.77
CA PRO A 52 -4.34 -1.07 -3.41
C PRO A 52 -5.52 -1.31 -2.45
N MET A 53 -6.77 -1.17 -2.90
CA MET A 53 -7.93 -1.45 -2.05
C MET A 53 -7.98 -2.91 -1.60
N LEU A 54 -7.82 -3.86 -2.52
CA LEU A 54 -7.82 -5.29 -2.20
C LEU A 54 -6.66 -5.66 -1.27
N ALA A 55 -5.48 -5.10 -1.53
CA ALA A 55 -4.33 -5.26 -0.64
C ALA A 55 -4.61 -4.66 0.75
N GLY A 56 -5.19 -3.47 0.83
CA GLY A 56 -5.59 -2.83 2.09
C GLY A 56 -6.60 -3.66 2.88
N VAL A 57 -7.64 -4.18 2.23
CA VAL A 57 -8.62 -5.10 2.84
C VAL A 57 -7.93 -6.35 3.38
N SER A 58 -7.00 -6.95 2.63
CA SER A 58 -6.25 -8.12 3.09
C SER A 58 -5.48 -7.86 4.38
N LEU A 59 -4.88 -6.67 4.52
CA LEU A 59 -4.14 -6.25 5.71
C LEU A 59 -5.08 -5.97 6.89
N LEU A 60 -6.24 -5.34 6.65
CA LEU A 60 -7.25 -5.11 7.68
C LEU A 60 -7.84 -6.42 8.21
N LEU A 61 -8.11 -7.38 7.32
CA LEU A 61 -8.53 -8.73 7.70
C LEU A 61 -7.44 -9.43 8.54
N ARG A 62 -6.18 -9.34 8.11
CA ARG A 62 -5.04 -9.86 8.90
C ARG A 62 -4.97 -9.20 10.27
N ALA A 63 -5.19 -7.89 10.37
CA ALA A 63 -5.15 -7.17 11.64
C ALA A 63 -6.15 -7.73 12.66
N ALA A 64 -7.31 -8.23 12.22
CA ALA A 64 -8.34 -8.79 13.10
C ALA A 64 -7.87 -10.04 13.88
N VAL A 65 -6.82 -10.73 13.41
CA VAL A 65 -6.26 -11.94 14.06
C VAL A 65 -4.81 -11.77 14.52
N ALA A 66 -4.20 -10.58 14.35
CA ALA A 66 -2.76 -10.39 14.50
C ALA A 66 -2.26 -10.07 15.93
N GLY A 67 -3.12 -10.15 16.95
CA GLY A 67 -2.73 -9.96 18.36
C GLY A 67 -1.94 -8.66 18.61
N ALA A 68 -0.70 -8.79 19.10
CA ALA A 68 0.20 -7.66 19.38
C ALA A 68 0.58 -6.84 18.13
N GLU A 69 0.53 -7.44 16.94
CA GLU A 69 0.83 -6.76 15.67
C GLU A 69 -0.38 -6.01 15.09
N ARG A 70 -1.57 -6.12 15.70
CA ARG A 70 -2.84 -5.56 15.16
C ARG A 70 -2.70 -4.12 14.72
N ARG A 71 -2.10 -3.26 15.56
CA ARG A 71 -1.93 -1.83 15.27
C ARG A 71 -1.13 -1.61 13.98
N GLY A 72 -0.05 -2.37 13.79
CA GLY A 72 0.79 -2.25 12.60
C GLY A 72 0.05 -2.64 11.32
N TRP A 73 -0.65 -3.78 11.36
CA TRP A 73 -1.45 -4.25 10.23
C TRP A 73 -2.63 -3.33 9.92
N SER A 74 -3.30 -2.78 10.93
CA SER A 74 -4.40 -1.82 10.73
C SER A 74 -3.92 -0.53 10.05
N LEU A 75 -2.77 0.01 10.46
CA LEU A 75 -2.21 1.23 9.89
C LEU A 75 -1.74 1.03 8.44
N LEU A 76 -1.10 -0.09 8.14
CA LEU A 76 -0.72 -0.44 6.77
C LEU A 76 -1.95 -0.66 5.88
N GLY A 77 -2.98 -1.34 6.40
CA GLY A 77 -4.25 -1.50 5.71
C GLY A 77 -4.91 -0.15 5.41
N ALA A 78 -4.96 0.74 6.40
CA ALA A 78 -5.49 2.09 6.24
C ALA A 78 -4.71 2.92 5.22
N ALA A 79 -3.38 2.80 5.17
CA ALA A 79 -2.55 3.47 4.17
C ALA A 79 -2.94 3.06 2.74
N LEU A 80 -3.09 1.76 2.48
CA LEU A 80 -3.48 1.27 1.15
C LEU A 80 -4.93 1.61 0.79
N ILE A 81 -5.84 1.63 1.77
CA ILE A 81 -7.21 2.12 1.56
C ILE A 81 -7.21 3.62 1.24
N ALA A 82 -6.38 4.43 1.90
CA ALA A 82 -6.26 5.86 1.59
C ALA A 82 -5.76 6.07 0.16
N TRP A 83 -4.71 5.36 -0.26
CA TRP A 83 -4.25 5.37 -1.65
C TRP A 83 -5.36 4.99 -2.62
N GLY A 84 -6.01 3.84 -2.38
CA GLY A 84 -7.09 3.34 -3.23
C GLY A 84 -8.26 4.33 -3.35
N ALA A 85 -8.67 4.95 -2.23
CA ALA A 85 -9.71 5.96 -2.21
C ALA A 85 -9.29 7.24 -2.96
N GLY A 86 -8.03 7.65 -2.84
CA GLY A 86 -7.46 8.76 -3.62
C GLY A 86 -7.52 8.46 -5.11
N SER A 87 -7.13 7.27 -5.53
CA SER A 87 -7.23 6.81 -6.91
C SER A 87 -8.68 6.73 -7.40
N VAL A 88 -9.63 6.24 -6.59
CA VAL A 88 -11.06 6.28 -6.95
C VAL A 88 -11.52 7.72 -7.17
N TYR A 89 -11.18 8.64 -6.27
CA TYR A 89 -11.56 10.06 -6.40
C TYR A 89 -10.93 10.68 -7.65
N TYR A 90 -9.63 10.48 -7.85
CA TYR A 90 -8.92 10.95 -9.03
C TYR A 90 -9.59 10.45 -10.30
N SER A 91 -9.82 9.15 -10.38
CA SER A 91 -10.41 8.51 -11.56
C SER A 91 -11.86 8.94 -11.78
N ALA A 92 -12.66 9.12 -10.73
CA ALA A 92 -14.06 9.51 -10.88
C ALA A 92 -14.25 11.01 -11.18
N VAL A 93 -13.44 11.86 -10.56
CA VAL A 93 -13.68 13.32 -10.49
C VAL A 93 -12.64 14.12 -11.27
N LEU A 94 -11.37 13.71 -11.22
CA LEU A 94 -10.25 14.50 -11.75
C LEU A 94 -9.77 14.05 -13.13
N TRP A 95 -10.04 12.79 -13.52
CA TRP A 95 -9.54 12.19 -14.77
C TRP A 95 -9.81 13.02 -16.02
N THR A 96 -10.97 13.68 -16.08
CA THR A 96 -11.38 14.54 -17.20
C THR A 96 -11.53 16.01 -16.79
N ALA A 97 -11.03 16.40 -15.61
CA ALA A 97 -11.16 17.76 -15.13
C ALA A 97 -10.11 18.66 -15.78
N ASP A 98 -10.57 19.76 -16.39
CA ASP A 98 -9.72 20.78 -16.99
C ASP A 98 -10.23 22.20 -16.62
N PRO A 99 -9.45 23.02 -15.89
CA PRO A 99 -8.17 22.67 -15.28
C PRO A 99 -8.38 21.69 -14.11
N MET A 100 -7.46 20.77 -13.94
CA MET A 100 -7.47 19.88 -12.79
C MET A 100 -7.23 20.70 -11.51
N PRO A 101 -8.15 20.70 -10.52
CA PRO A 101 -8.00 21.48 -9.31
C PRO A 101 -6.82 20.97 -8.46
N PHE A 102 -5.97 21.90 -7.99
CA PHE A 102 -4.82 21.59 -7.15
C PHE A 102 -4.69 22.63 -6.01
N PRO A 103 -4.54 22.20 -4.73
CA PRO A 103 -4.61 20.82 -4.25
C PRO A 103 -6.04 20.25 -4.27
N SER A 104 -6.15 18.94 -4.42
CA SER A 104 -7.39 18.17 -4.45
C SER A 104 -7.52 17.22 -3.24
N PRO A 105 -8.72 16.68 -2.96
CA PRO A 105 -8.88 15.63 -1.96
C PRO A 105 -8.03 14.38 -2.20
N ALA A 106 -7.74 14.03 -3.46
CA ALA A 106 -6.86 12.90 -3.79
C ALA A 106 -5.43 13.14 -3.28
N ASP A 107 -4.90 14.36 -3.40
CA ASP A 107 -3.56 14.71 -2.93
C ASP A 107 -3.43 14.51 -1.41
N GLY A 108 -4.45 14.91 -0.65
CA GLY A 108 -4.49 14.65 0.79
C GLY A 108 -4.50 13.16 1.13
N LEU A 109 -5.26 12.35 0.37
CA LEU A 109 -5.32 10.89 0.55
C LEU A 109 -4.01 10.19 0.19
N TYR A 110 -3.34 10.62 -0.88
CA TYR A 110 -2.03 10.12 -1.25
C TYR A 110 -0.97 10.48 -0.21
N LEU A 111 -0.99 11.71 0.32
CA LEU A 111 -0.06 12.13 1.37
C LEU A 111 -0.29 11.40 2.69
N ALA A 112 -1.54 11.03 3.02
CA ALA A 112 -1.86 10.28 4.24
C ALA A 112 -1.21 8.89 4.28
N VAL A 113 -0.84 8.34 3.12
CA VAL A 113 -0.18 7.03 3.00
C VAL A 113 1.15 7.04 3.76
N TYR A 114 1.94 8.10 3.67
CA TYR A 114 3.26 8.16 4.31
C TYR A 114 3.19 8.05 5.83
N PRO A 115 2.51 8.94 6.58
CA PRO A 115 2.45 8.83 8.03
C PRO A 115 1.80 7.52 8.50
N LEU A 116 0.77 7.02 7.79
CA LEU A 116 0.14 5.74 8.11
C LEU A 116 1.10 4.56 7.90
N ALA A 117 1.81 4.53 6.78
CA ALA A 117 2.76 3.47 6.46
C ALA A 117 3.93 3.46 7.45
N TYR A 118 4.53 4.62 7.73
CA TYR A 118 5.60 4.75 8.71
C TYR A 118 5.16 4.32 10.11
N ALA A 119 4.00 4.81 10.58
CA ALA A 119 3.46 4.41 11.88
C ALA A 119 3.14 2.91 11.94
N GLY A 120 2.66 2.33 10.84
CA GLY A 120 2.38 0.91 10.71
C GLY A 120 3.64 0.04 10.81
N LEU A 121 4.67 0.38 10.03
CA LEU A 121 5.97 -0.29 10.06
C LEU A 121 6.64 -0.17 11.44
N ALA A 122 6.66 1.03 12.03
CA ALA A 122 7.20 1.25 13.36
C ALA A 122 6.45 0.43 14.43
N SER A 123 5.12 0.32 14.31
CA SER A 123 4.30 -0.51 15.21
C SER A 123 4.61 -2.00 15.08
N LEU A 124 4.78 -2.50 13.85
CA LEU A 124 5.19 -3.90 13.62
C LEU A 124 6.59 -4.18 14.16
N ALA A 125 7.55 -3.29 13.88
CA ALA A 125 8.92 -3.42 14.38
C ALA A 125 8.95 -3.47 15.92
N ARG A 126 8.15 -2.61 16.58
CA ARG A 126 8.02 -2.61 18.04
C ARG A 126 7.36 -3.87 18.58
N ALA A 127 6.30 -4.36 17.94
CA ALA A 127 5.62 -5.58 18.35
C ALA A 127 6.52 -6.83 18.23
N ARG A 128 7.41 -6.86 17.24
CA ARG A 128 8.32 -7.99 16.96
C ARG A 128 9.62 -8.00 17.74
N SER A 129 10.11 -6.83 18.17
CA SER A 129 11.47 -6.70 18.70
C SER A 129 11.63 -7.19 20.15
N GLY A 130 10.56 -7.33 20.94
CA GLY A 130 10.69 -7.67 22.37
C GLY A 130 11.67 -6.73 23.12
N ALA A 131 12.01 -7.05 24.37
CA ALA A 131 12.86 -6.18 25.22
C ALA A 131 14.32 -5.96 24.74
N ARG A 132 14.72 -6.47 23.57
CA ARG A 132 16.11 -6.41 23.04
C ARG A 132 16.36 -5.28 22.03
N SER A 133 15.47 -4.29 21.98
CA SER A 133 15.24 -3.38 20.84
C SER A 133 16.28 -2.29 20.56
N GLN A 134 17.20 -1.96 21.48
CA GLN A 134 18.06 -0.77 21.28
C GLN A 134 19.14 -0.95 20.21
N LEU A 135 19.84 -2.10 20.18
CA LEU A 135 20.87 -2.33 19.15
C LEU A 135 20.28 -2.52 17.75
N SER A 136 19.13 -3.23 17.64
CA SER A 136 18.50 -3.43 16.33
C SER A 136 17.91 -2.16 15.72
N TRP A 137 17.49 -1.20 16.56
CA TRP A 137 17.11 0.14 16.09
C TRP A 137 18.31 0.95 15.59
N LEU A 138 19.47 0.80 16.24
CA LEU A 138 20.73 1.43 15.80
C LEU A 138 21.17 0.88 14.44
N ASP A 139 21.12 -0.43 14.26
CA ASP A 139 21.43 -1.07 12.97
C ASP A 139 20.46 -0.64 11.86
N ALA A 140 19.16 -0.55 12.17
CA ALA A 140 18.16 -0.05 11.23
C ALA A 140 18.39 1.43 10.86
N ALA A 141 18.78 2.26 11.83
CA ALA A 141 19.12 3.66 11.59
C ALA A 141 20.40 3.79 10.74
N ILE A 142 21.43 3.01 11.01
CA ILE A 142 22.65 2.96 10.22
C ILE A 142 22.33 2.54 8.78
N GLY A 143 21.57 1.46 8.60
CA GLY A 143 21.14 1.00 7.27
C GLY A 143 20.32 2.05 6.53
N GLY A 144 19.38 2.70 7.21
CA GLY A 144 18.56 3.77 6.63
C GLY A 144 19.40 4.99 6.21
N LEU A 145 20.32 5.43 7.06
CA LEU A 145 21.24 6.53 6.76
C LEU A 145 22.20 6.18 5.61
N ALA A 146 22.67 4.94 5.53
CA ALA A 146 23.52 4.49 4.44
C ALA A 146 22.79 4.54 3.08
N VAL A 147 21.55 4.03 3.02
CA VAL A 147 20.72 4.11 1.81
C VAL A 147 20.42 5.57 1.44
N ALA A 148 20.10 6.41 2.41
CA ALA A 148 19.86 7.83 2.18
C ALA A 148 21.12 8.55 1.65
N ALA A 149 22.29 8.25 2.19
CA ALA A 149 23.56 8.81 1.74
C ALA A 149 23.89 8.39 0.30
N VAL A 150 23.70 7.12 -0.06
CA VAL A 150 23.88 6.63 -1.43
C VAL A 150 22.90 7.31 -2.39
N GLY A 151 21.62 7.42 -2.00
CA GLY A 151 20.61 8.12 -2.80
C GLY A 151 20.95 9.60 -3.00
N ALA A 152 21.36 10.28 -1.94
CA ALA A 152 21.79 11.68 -2.01
C ALA A 152 23.02 11.83 -2.91
N ALA A 153 24.02 10.95 -2.79
CA ALA A 153 25.18 10.97 -3.67
C ALA A 153 24.79 10.76 -5.14
N ALA A 154 23.83 9.89 -5.45
CA ALA A 154 23.36 9.67 -6.82
C ALA A 154 22.57 10.86 -7.39
N VAL A 155 21.78 11.55 -6.56
CA VAL A 155 20.95 12.70 -6.98
C VAL A 155 21.77 13.99 -7.09
N PHE A 156 22.74 14.18 -6.19
CA PHE A 156 23.54 15.40 -6.08
C PHE A 156 24.98 15.23 -6.62
N ALA A 157 25.29 14.12 -7.29
CA ALA A 157 26.54 13.99 -8.03
C ALA A 157 26.57 15.01 -9.19
N PRO A 158 27.70 15.71 -9.42
CA PRO A 158 27.87 16.66 -10.51
C PRO A 158 27.90 16.01 -11.90
#